data_AF-A0A0L6JX87-F1
#
_entry.id   AF-A0A0L6JX87-F1
#
_cell.length_a   1.000
_cell.length_b   1.000
_cell.length_c   1.000
_cell.angle_alpha   90.00
_cell.angle_beta   90.00
_cell.angle_gamma   90.00
#
_symmetry.space_group_name_H-M   'P 1'
#
loop_
_entity.id
_entity.type
_entity.pdbx_description
1 polymer ?
#
loop_
_entity_poly.entity_id
_entity_poly.type
_entity_poly.pdbx_seq_one_letter_code
_entity_poly.pdbx_strand_id
1 'polypeptide(L)'
;MGSKTTIAYGNVKIKSPYEIKTILNLRMEKSINDHAKIYISGIISDENKAKYVEQATIKDVIEVTQTDDNSATTKLFKGIVTEIQIKAARGVYYIDIVGASSTFNMDIKLKRRSFQDKNMAYTDLVKKVIADYPGDSIDIAAKGKKLEKFIIQYDETDWAFLRRMASHFNTGLVADHLSDKPKFWFGIPEGGSKGNLEEFNYSVSRRVEDYRQLSENRVEGIDTADFTYFEVETDKILSIGDTVSFNNITLYVYRSSSYIKSSVLRHLYYLAPKKGLTQDLLLNDNACNKAVEGKVIEVKEDNVRVHLDIDKEQPKDKAFWFPYSTTHTSEGNTGWYCMPELDDKVKLYFPTNKEEEGVIVDSVRRRIKGGDKIQKPDEKYFRTKFKKENKFTEKELAFSAKDDKVLISMHEDKGIEILCDSELKIKSENDLIINADKINMEASKGIDIVCNSSSIKMDGKTDIKGSLVKIRC
;
A
#
# COMPACT_ATOMS: atom_id res chain seq x y z
N MET A 1 -27.89 -50.62 -1.79
CA MET A 1 -26.68 -50.72 -0.95
C MET A 1 -25.48 -50.46 -1.84
N GLY A 2 -24.99 -49.22 -1.86
CA GLY A 2 -23.76 -48.89 -2.60
C GLY A 2 -22.55 -49.38 -1.82
N SER A 3 -21.67 -50.11 -2.48
CA SER A 3 -20.35 -50.50 -1.99
C SER A 3 -19.64 -49.29 -1.36
N LYS A 4 -19.41 -49.32 -0.04
CA LYS A 4 -18.53 -48.37 0.65
C LYS A 4 -17.09 -48.66 0.23
N THR A 5 -16.57 -47.91 -0.74
CA THR A 5 -15.17 -48.00 -1.14
C THR A 5 -14.30 -47.33 -0.07
N THR A 6 -13.80 -48.13 0.87
CA THR A 6 -12.86 -47.65 1.90
C THR A 6 -11.47 -47.61 1.30
N ILE A 7 -10.85 -46.44 1.18
CA ILE A 7 -9.56 -46.32 0.52
C ILE A 7 -8.43 -46.61 1.52
N ALA A 8 -7.81 -47.77 1.35
CA ALA A 8 -6.68 -48.20 2.16
C ALA A 8 -5.41 -47.41 1.84
N TYR A 9 -4.53 -47.31 2.83
CA TYR A 9 -3.23 -46.62 2.76
C TYR A 9 -2.35 -47.07 1.58
N GLY A 10 -2.45 -48.34 1.17
CA GLY A 10 -1.70 -48.89 0.02
C GLY A 10 -1.99 -48.22 -1.33
N ASN A 11 -3.07 -47.43 -1.39
CA ASN A 11 -3.52 -46.75 -2.60
C ASN A 11 -3.01 -45.30 -2.70
N VAL A 12 -2.28 -44.79 -1.70
CA VAL A 12 -1.70 -43.43 -1.71
C VAL A 12 -0.24 -43.50 -2.12
N LYS A 13 0.15 -42.75 -3.16
CA LYS A 13 1.52 -42.65 -3.65
C LYS A 13 2.05 -41.24 -3.46
N ILE A 14 3.26 -41.14 -2.91
CA ILE A 14 3.98 -39.88 -2.75
C ILE A 14 5.15 -39.88 -3.73
N LYS A 15 5.14 -38.91 -4.65
CA LYS A 15 6.27 -38.63 -5.53
C LYS A 15 7.02 -37.43 -4.95
N SER A 16 8.24 -37.66 -4.50
CA SER A 16 9.14 -36.62 -4.00
C SER A 16 10.61 -36.98 -4.26
N PRO A 17 11.55 -36.04 -4.16
CA PRO A 17 12.99 -36.32 -4.23
C PRO A 17 13.51 -37.21 -3.10
N TYR A 18 12.73 -37.37 -2.03
CA TYR A 18 13.07 -38.17 -0.86
C TYR A 18 12.37 -39.53 -0.94
N GLU A 19 13.16 -40.60 -0.89
CA GLU A 19 12.64 -41.96 -0.97
C GLU A 19 12.13 -42.40 0.40
N ILE A 20 10.83 -42.21 0.62
CA ILE A 20 10.14 -42.62 1.85
C ILE A 20 9.75 -44.09 1.74
N LYS A 21 10.44 -44.97 2.48
CA LYS A 21 10.16 -46.42 2.49
C LYS A 21 8.83 -46.76 3.14
N THR A 22 8.46 -46.02 4.18
CA THR A 22 7.20 -46.25 4.91
C THR A 22 6.66 -44.92 5.39
N ILE A 23 5.43 -44.57 5.01
CA ILE A 23 4.75 -43.37 5.52
C ILE A 23 4.13 -43.75 6.87
N LEU A 24 4.45 -42.95 7.88
CA LEU A 24 3.91 -43.08 9.24
C LEU A 24 2.73 -42.13 9.45
N ASN A 25 2.80 -40.94 8.87
CA ASN A 25 1.74 -39.94 8.93
C ASN A 25 1.68 -39.17 7.61
N LEU A 26 0.46 -38.89 7.16
CA LEU A 26 0.16 -37.95 6.09
C LEU A 26 -1.00 -37.09 6.56
N ARG A 27 -0.84 -35.77 6.50
CA ARG A 27 -1.92 -34.81 6.71
C ARG A 27 -1.85 -33.72 5.66
N MET A 28 -2.98 -33.38 5.06
CA MET A 28 -3.13 -32.27 4.12
C MET A 28 -4.19 -31.31 4.64
N GLU A 29 -3.88 -30.02 4.69
CA GLU A 29 -4.75 -28.97 5.19
C GLU A 29 -5.00 -27.94 4.09
N LYS A 30 -6.26 -27.52 3.93
CA LYS A 30 -6.65 -26.49 2.96
C LYS A 30 -7.65 -25.57 3.65
N SER A 31 -7.47 -24.26 3.55
CA SER A 31 -8.41 -23.25 4.07
C SER A 31 -8.45 -22.04 3.13
N ILE A 32 -9.52 -21.25 3.25
CA ILE A 32 -9.53 -19.88 2.72
C ILE A 32 -8.40 -19.08 3.38
N ASN A 33 -7.77 -18.18 2.64
CA ASN A 33 -6.72 -17.24 3.06
C ASN A 33 -5.35 -17.83 3.43
N ASP A 34 -5.22 -19.15 3.40
CA ASP A 34 -3.95 -19.86 3.61
C ASP A 34 -3.49 -20.61 2.36
N HIS A 35 -2.21 -20.93 2.34
CA HIS A 35 -1.67 -21.93 1.43
C HIS A 35 -2.14 -23.33 1.84
N ALA A 36 -2.40 -24.20 0.87
CA ALA A 36 -2.62 -25.60 1.19
C ALA A 36 -1.32 -26.20 1.73
N LYS A 37 -1.37 -26.90 2.85
CA LYS A 37 -0.20 -27.48 3.51
C LYS A 37 -0.27 -29.00 3.48
N ILE A 38 0.90 -29.62 3.43
CA ILE A 38 1.06 -31.07 3.58
C ILE A 38 2.12 -31.34 4.64
N TYR A 39 1.87 -32.36 5.45
CA TYR A 39 2.77 -32.86 6.47
C TYR A 39 2.94 -34.35 6.22
N ILE A 40 4.17 -34.79 6.02
CA ILE A 40 4.51 -36.20 5.79
C ILE A 40 5.55 -36.58 6.83
N SER A 41 5.33 -37.69 7.54
CA SER A 41 6.37 -38.34 8.32
C SER A 41 6.55 -39.77 7.85
N GLY A 42 7.79 -40.25 7.82
CA GLY A 42 8.08 -41.59 7.32
C GLY A 42 9.45 -42.10 7.70
N ILE A 43 9.73 -43.35 7.31
CA ILE A 43 11.01 -44.03 7.49
C ILE A 43 11.80 -43.97 6.19
N ILE A 44 13.10 -43.67 6.28
CA ILE A 44 14.04 -43.63 5.15
C ILE A 44 15.20 -44.63 5.36
N SER A 45 15.96 -44.93 4.30
CA SER A 45 17.21 -45.72 4.42
C SER A 45 18.33 -44.94 5.12
N ASP A 46 19.21 -45.66 5.81
CA ASP A 46 20.44 -45.11 6.40
C ASP A 46 21.36 -44.44 5.35
N GLU A 47 21.42 -45.04 4.15
CA GLU A 47 22.29 -44.61 3.04
C GLU A 47 22.03 -43.17 2.56
N ASN A 48 20.83 -42.63 2.75
CA ASN A 48 20.42 -41.36 2.15
C ASN A 48 20.38 -40.17 3.14
N LYS A 49 20.76 -40.36 4.41
CA LYS A 49 20.52 -39.39 5.49
C LYS A 49 21.20 -38.02 5.32
N ALA A 50 22.51 -37.99 5.04
CA ALA A 50 23.26 -36.73 4.87
C ALA A 50 22.87 -36.04 3.56
N LYS A 51 22.67 -36.85 2.52
CA LYS A 51 22.28 -36.42 1.19
C LYS A 51 20.98 -35.62 1.19
N TYR A 52 19.95 -36.05 1.91
CA TYR A 52 18.65 -35.39 1.87
C TYR A 52 18.63 -34.01 2.55
N VAL A 53 19.38 -33.80 3.63
CA VAL A 53 19.45 -32.47 4.26
C VAL A 53 20.36 -31.54 3.46
N GLU A 54 21.50 -32.03 2.97
CA GLU A 54 22.46 -31.21 2.22
C GLU A 54 21.95 -30.85 0.80
N GLN A 55 21.11 -31.69 0.20
CA GLN A 55 20.62 -31.51 -1.17
C GLN A 55 19.16 -31.06 -1.23
N ALA A 56 18.46 -30.90 -0.10
CA ALA A 56 17.12 -30.36 -0.09
C ALA A 56 17.12 -28.95 -0.68
N THR A 57 16.28 -28.74 -1.69
CA THR A 57 16.16 -27.44 -2.33
C THR A 57 14.74 -26.91 -2.25
N ILE A 58 14.61 -25.59 -2.27
CA ILE A 58 13.32 -24.90 -2.39
C ILE A 58 12.55 -25.22 -3.68
N LYS A 59 13.17 -25.95 -4.63
CA LYS A 59 12.55 -26.41 -5.87
C LYS A 59 11.99 -27.84 -5.76
N ASP A 60 12.20 -28.49 -4.62
CA ASP A 60 11.76 -29.86 -4.41
C ASP A 60 10.23 -29.90 -4.38
N VAL A 61 9.65 -30.71 -5.25
CA VAL A 61 8.20 -30.83 -5.42
C VAL A 61 7.70 -32.11 -4.76
N ILE A 62 6.59 -31.99 -4.04
CA ILE A 62 5.84 -33.11 -3.49
C ILE A 62 4.54 -33.23 -4.29
N GLU A 63 4.27 -34.43 -4.82
CA GLU A 63 3.00 -34.76 -5.43
C GLU A 63 2.41 -35.99 -4.73
N VAL A 64 1.15 -35.88 -4.30
CA VAL A 64 0.40 -36.98 -3.69
C VAL A 64 -0.73 -37.37 -4.62
N THR A 65 -0.76 -38.64 -4.98
CA THR A 65 -1.83 -39.23 -5.78
C THR A 65 -2.48 -40.40 -5.05
N GLN A 66 -3.72 -40.67 -5.41
CA GLN A 66 -4.51 -41.78 -4.92
C GLN A 66 -4.97 -42.61 -6.11
N THR A 67 -4.82 -43.92 -6.03
CA THR A 67 -5.32 -44.86 -7.03
C THR A 67 -6.55 -45.58 -6.48
N ASP A 68 -7.68 -45.52 -7.15
CA ASP A 68 -8.87 -46.28 -6.75
C ASP A 68 -8.78 -47.75 -7.18
N ASP A 69 -9.78 -48.55 -6.78
CA ASP A 69 -9.86 -49.98 -7.10
C ASP A 69 -9.99 -50.24 -8.62
N ASN A 70 -10.38 -49.23 -9.40
CA ASN A 70 -10.47 -49.26 -10.86
C ASN A 70 -9.17 -48.80 -11.54
N SER A 71 -8.08 -48.64 -10.79
CA SER A 71 -6.79 -48.12 -11.25
C SER A 71 -6.82 -46.66 -11.75
N ALA A 72 -7.89 -45.91 -11.51
CA ALA A 72 -7.93 -44.49 -11.81
C ALA A 72 -7.10 -43.71 -10.78
N THR A 73 -6.21 -42.83 -11.26
CA THR A 73 -5.33 -42.05 -10.40
C THR A 73 -5.81 -40.62 -10.28
N THR A 74 -6.13 -40.20 -9.06
CA THR A 74 -6.55 -38.84 -8.70
C THR A 74 -5.43 -38.13 -7.96
N LYS A 75 -5.14 -36.87 -8.33
CA LYS A 75 -4.16 -36.04 -7.63
C LYS A 75 -4.82 -35.40 -6.40
N LEU A 76 -4.18 -35.52 -5.24
CA LEU A 76 -4.68 -34.97 -3.98
C LEU A 76 -3.95 -33.69 -3.55
N PHE A 77 -2.67 -33.58 -3.92
CA PHE A 77 -1.83 -32.43 -3.61
C PHE A 77 -0.63 -32.34 -4.57
N LYS A 78 -0.23 -31.13 -4.93
CA LYS A 78 1.04 -30.82 -5.55
C LYS A 78 1.54 -29.48 -5.00
N GLY A 79 2.79 -29.46 -4.53
CA GLY A 79 3.37 -28.28 -3.91
C GLY A 79 4.88 -28.40 -3.76
N ILE A 80 5.46 -27.42 -3.09
CA ILE A 80 6.90 -27.33 -2.83
C ILE A 80 7.21 -27.69 -1.38
N VAL A 81 8.41 -28.22 -1.14
CA VAL A 81 8.95 -28.46 0.19
C VAL A 81 9.29 -27.12 0.84
N THR A 82 8.79 -26.89 2.05
CA THR A 82 9.09 -25.68 2.86
C THR A 82 9.94 -26.01 4.08
N GLU A 83 9.87 -27.24 4.58
CA GLU A 83 10.66 -27.70 5.71
C GLU A 83 10.97 -29.19 5.57
N ILE A 84 12.19 -29.57 5.95
CA ILE A 84 12.61 -30.97 6.04
C ILE A 84 13.39 -31.16 7.34
N GLN A 85 13.09 -32.24 8.04
CA GLN A 85 13.79 -32.65 9.24
C GLN A 85 14.09 -34.14 9.20
N ILE A 86 15.29 -34.54 9.61
CA ILE A 86 15.67 -35.94 9.78
C ILE A 86 15.97 -36.22 11.23
N LYS A 87 15.42 -37.30 11.77
CA LYS A 87 15.63 -37.78 13.14
C LYS A 87 16.15 -39.21 13.10
N ALA A 88 17.16 -39.50 13.92
CA ALA A 88 17.64 -40.86 14.12
C ALA A 88 17.29 -41.33 15.53
N ALA A 89 16.59 -42.45 15.64
CA ALA A 89 16.25 -43.05 16.94
C ALA A 89 16.36 -44.58 16.86
N ARG A 90 17.13 -45.17 17.77
CA ARG A 90 17.32 -46.63 17.90
C ARG A 90 17.72 -47.33 16.59
N GLY A 91 18.57 -46.68 15.78
CA GLY A 91 19.02 -47.21 14.49
C GLY A 91 18.03 -47.08 13.33
N VAL A 92 16.87 -46.44 13.55
CA VAL A 92 15.88 -46.11 12.51
C VAL A 92 15.95 -44.62 12.19
N TYR A 93 15.89 -44.29 10.90
CA TYR A 93 15.89 -42.92 10.41
C TYR A 93 14.50 -42.50 9.99
N TYR A 94 14.05 -41.37 10.52
CA TYR A 94 12.76 -40.77 10.28
C TYR A 94 12.95 -39.47 9.52
N ILE A 95 12.03 -39.18 8.60
CA ILE A 95 11.94 -37.92 7.88
C ILE A 95 10.60 -37.27 8.20
N ASP A 96 10.61 -35.98 8.49
CA ASP A 96 9.43 -35.12 8.56
C ASP A 96 9.56 -34.06 7.45
N ILE A 97 8.52 -33.94 6.63
CA ILE A 97 8.47 -33.00 5.51
C ILE A 97 7.22 -32.14 5.67
N VAL A 98 7.41 -30.81 5.61
CA VAL A 98 6.32 -29.85 5.43
C VAL A 98 6.40 -29.32 4.02
N GLY A 99 5.27 -29.32 3.32
CA GLY A 99 5.13 -28.69 2.02
C GLY A 99 3.96 -27.72 1.99
N ALA A 100 4.00 -26.81 1.02
CA ALA A 100 2.94 -25.85 0.77
C ALA A 100 2.60 -25.80 -0.72
N SER A 101 1.36 -25.41 -1.05
CA SER A 101 0.97 -25.12 -2.42
C SER A 101 1.89 -24.06 -3.02
N SER A 102 2.03 -24.08 -4.35
CA SER A 102 2.94 -23.19 -5.08
C SER A 102 2.69 -21.69 -4.84
N THR A 103 1.51 -21.30 -4.36
CA THR A 103 1.19 -19.93 -3.91
C THR A 103 2.05 -19.43 -2.75
N PHE A 104 2.70 -20.32 -1.99
CA PHE A 104 3.66 -19.94 -0.94
C PHE A 104 4.80 -19.07 -1.50
N ASN A 105 5.19 -19.26 -2.76
CA ASN A 105 6.20 -18.41 -3.41
C ASN A 105 5.81 -16.93 -3.50
N MET A 106 4.51 -16.62 -3.37
CA MET A 106 3.99 -15.25 -3.35
C MET A 106 4.00 -14.63 -1.94
N ASP A 107 4.27 -15.42 -0.89
CA ASP A 107 4.21 -15.02 0.51
C ASP A 107 5.60 -14.98 1.18
N ILE A 108 6.64 -14.67 0.40
CA ILE A 108 8.04 -14.67 0.88
C ILE A 108 8.60 -13.25 0.95
N LYS A 109 8.56 -12.51 -0.16
CA LYS A 109 9.24 -11.22 -0.28
C LYS A 109 8.28 -10.08 0.01
N LEU A 110 8.62 -9.24 0.99
CA LEU A 110 7.95 -7.97 1.21
C LEU A 110 8.21 -7.03 0.02
N LYS A 111 7.16 -6.38 -0.46
CA LYS A 111 7.22 -5.47 -1.61
C LYS A 111 6.61 -4.12 -1.27
N ARG A 112 7.03 -3.13 -2.06
CA ARG A 112 6.47 -1.78 -2.09
C ARG A 112 6.13 -1.43 -3.53
N ARG A 113 4.89 -1.00 -3.78
CA ARG A 113 4.41 -0.48 -5.08
C ARG A 113 3.08 0.23 -4.88
N SER A 114 2.75 1.18 -5.74
CA SER A 114 1.46 1.87 -5.70
C SER A 114 0.60 1.62 -6.94
N PHE A 115 -0.71 1.79 -6.74
CA PHE A 115 -1.74 1.73 -7.77
C PHE A 115 -2.56 3.02 -7.67
N GLN A 116 -2.14 4.02 -8.41
CA GLN A 116 -2.72 5.37 -8.36
C GLN A 116 -3.92 5.59 -9.30
N ASP A 117 -4.08 4.73 -10.31
CA ASP A 117 -5.18 4.85 -11.26
C ASP A 117 -6.49 4.37 -10.62
N LYS A 118 -7.30 5.31 -10.12
CA LYS A 118 -8.61 5.01 -9.53
C LYS A 118 -9.57 4.29 -10.48
N ASN A 119 -9.34 4.38 -11.80
CA ASN A 119 -10.17 3.70 -12.81
C ASN A 119 -9.68 2.29 -13.15
N MET A 120 -8.52 1.86 -12.62
CA MET A 120 -8.02 0.50 -12.78
C MET A 120 -9.02 -0.50 -12.21
N ALA A 121 -9.23 -1.63 -12.88
CA ALA A 121 -10.02 -2.71 -12.33
C ALA A 121 -9.18 -3.57 -11.36
N TYR A 122 -9.82 -4.13 -10.33
CA TYR A 122 -9.16 -5.09 -9.44
C TYR A 122 -8.58 -6.28 -10.22
N THR A 123 -9.25 -6.73 -11.29
CA THR A 123 -8.74 -7.77 -12.18
C THR A 123 -7.38 -7.44 -12.77
N ASP A 124 -7.15 -6.18 -13.14
CA ASP A 124 -5.88 -5.75 -13.74
C ASP A 124 -4.81 -5.56 -12.66
N LEU A 125 -5.20 -5.14 -11.46
CA LEU A 125 -4.32 -5.11 -10.30
C LEU A 125 -3.82 -6.53 -9.97
N VAL A 126 -4.72 -7.51 -9.86
CA VAL A 126 -4.37 -8.91 -9.58
C VAL A 126 -3.45 -9.47 -10.67
N LYS A 127 -3.77 -9.23 -11.95
CA LYS A 127 -2.90 -9.61 -13.08
C LYS A 127 -1.51 -8.99 -12.99
N LYS A 128 -1.41 -7.70 -12.63
CA LYS A 128 -0.12 -7.01 -12.48
C LYS A 128 0.70 -7.57 -11.32
N VAL A 129 0.07 -8.03 -10.24
CA VAL A 129 0.76 -8.66 -9.10
C VAL A 129 1.26 -10.05 -9.45
N ILE A 130 0.41 -10.88 -10.08
CA ILE A 130 0.77 -12.27 -10.38
C ILE A 130 1.75 -12.41 -11.55
N ALA A 131 1.90 -11.38 -12.40
CA ALA A 131 2.81 -11.37 -13.54
C ALA A 131 4.30 -11.60 -13.17
N ASP A 132 4.67 -11.40 -11.89
CA ASP A 132 6.01 -11.71 -11.37
C ASP A 132 6.26 -13.24 -11.26
N TYR A 133 5.24 -14.07 -11.48
CA TYR A 133 5.27 -15.52 -11.29
C TYR A 133 4.75 -16.26 -12.54
N PRO A 134 5.18 -17.50 -12.79
CA PRO A 134 4.66 -18.34 -13.87
C PRO A 134 3.28 -18.93 -13.48
N GLY A 135 2.37 -18.10 -12.98
CA GLY A 135 1.11 -18.48 -12.35
C GLY A 135 -0.13 -17.96 -13.06
N ASP A 136 -1.31 -18.20 -12.46
CA ASP A 136 -2.58 -17.66 -12.96
C ASP A 136 -3.58 -17.39 -11.81
N SER A 137 -4.57 -16.53 -12.04
CA SER A 137 -5.60 -16.18 -11.07
C SER A 137 -6.98 -16.27 -11.69
N ILE A 138 -7.96 -16.78 -10.94
CA ILE A 138 -9.36 -16.81 -11.37
C ILE A 138 -10.13 -15.79 -10.52
N ASP A 139 -10.58 -14.70 -11.13
CA ASP A 139 -11.42 -13.71 -10.45
C ASP A 139 -12.90 -14.11 -10.50
N ILE A 140 -13.48 -14.29 -9.33
CA ILE A 140 -14.91 -14.56 -9.13
C ILE A 140 -15.56 -13.55 -8.18
N ALA A 141 -14.78 -12.64 -7.59
CA ALA A 141 -15.24 -11.69 -6.59
C ALA A 141 -15.37 -10.28 -7.16
N ALA A 142 -14.31 -9.78 -7.81
CA ALA A 142 -14.26 -8.39 -8.22
C ALA A 142 -15.08 -8.13 -9.49
N LYS A 143 -15.11 -9.08 -10.44
CA LYS A 143 -15.96 -9.03 -11.64
C LYS A 143 -15.90 -7.68 -12.38
N GLY A 144 -14.69 -7.12 -12.49
CA GLY A 144 -14.43 -5.86 -13.18
C GLY A 144 -14.69 -4.58 -12.38
N LYS A 145 -15.00 -4.65 -11.08
CA LYS A 145 -15.08 -3.43 -10.24
C LYS A 145 -13.75 -2.66 -10.26
N LYS A 146 -13.87 -1.33 -10.21
CA LYS A 146 -12.75 -0.39 -10.20
C LYS A 146 -12.20 -0.21 -8.80
N LEU A 147 -10.93 0.22 -8.70
CA LEU A 147 -10.30 0.54 -7.42
C LEU A 147 -10.98 1.73 -6.73
N GLU A 148 -11.38 2.74 -7.50
CA GLU A 148 -12.04 4.00 -7.08
C GLU A 148 -11.22 4.90 -6.16
N LYS A 149 -10.15 4.38 -5.57
CA LYS A 149 -9.21 5.09 -4.69
C LYS A 149 -7.76 4.69 -4.97
N PHE A 150 -6.84 5.41 -4.35
CA PHE A 150 -5.43 5.03 -4.27
C PHE A 150 -5.27 3.73 -3.47
N ILE A 151 -4.38 2.84 -3.91
CA ILE A 151 -4.01 1.61 -3.19
C ILE A 151 -2.48 1.52 -3.15
N ILE A 152 -1.92 1.10 -2.02
CA ILE A 152 -0.48 0.83 -1.87
C ILE A 152 -0.24 -0.56 -1.29
N GLN A 153 0.66 -1.31 -1.93
CA GLN A 153 1.31 -2.45 -1.28
C GLN A 153 2.51 -1.87 -0.55
N TYR A 154 2.52 -1.89 0.79
CA TYR A 154 3.61 -1.34 1.60
C TYR A 154 4.04 -2.36 2.64
N ASP A 155 5.25 -2.91 2.49
CA ASP A 155 5.79 -3.97 3.35
C ASP A 155 4.81 -5.14 3.52
N GLU A 156 4.18 -5.53 2.41
CA GLU A 156 3.33 -6.71 2.30
C GLU A 156 3.93 -7.66 1.27
N THR A 157 3.77 -8.96 1.46
CA THR A 157 3.99 -9.93 0.40
C THR A 157 2.88 -9.81 -0.65
N ASP A 158 3.05 -10.45 -1.81
CA ASP A 158 1.99 -10.44 -2.83
C ASP A 158 0.75 -11.21 -2.37
N TRP A 159 0.94 -12.32 -1.64
CA TRP A 159 -0.18 -13.06 -1.07
C TRP A 159 -0.94 -12.25 -0.02
N ALA A 160 -0.25 -11.62 0.93
CA ALA A 160 -0.87 -10.79 1.95
C ALA A 160 -1.63 -9.60 1.33
N PHE A 161 -1.01 -8.94 0.34
CA PHE A 161 -1.63 -7.86 -0.40
C PHE A 161 -2.90 -8.30 -1.14
N LEU A 162 -2.84 -9.41 -1.87
CA LEU A 162 -4.01 -9.90 -2.60
C LEU A 162 -5.13 -10.39 -1.68
N ARG A 163 -4.78 -10.96 -0.52
CA ARG A 163 -5.76 -11.30 0.52
C ARG A 163 -6.46 -10.04 1.03
N ARG A 164 -5.72 -8.95 1.25
CA ARG A 164 -6.29 -7.65 1.59
C ARG A 164 -7.19 -7.11 0.48
N MET A 165 -6.79 -7.21 -0.78
CA MET A 165 -7.64 -6.80 -1.90
C MET A 165 -8.93 -7.63 -2.00
N ALA A 166 -8.87 -8.95 -1.74
CA ALA A 166 -10.06 -9.80 -1.72
C ALA A 166 -11.03 -9.41 -0.58
N SER A 167 -10.48 -8.96 0.55
CA SER A 167 -11.29 -8.53 1.69
C SER A 167 -12.17 -7.31 1.42
N HIS A 168 -11.84 -6.49 0.41
CA HIS A 168 -12.69 -5.37 -0.05
C HIS A 168 -14.05 -5.86 -0.61
N PHE A 169 -14.16 -7.16 -0.89
CA PHE A 169 -15.38 -7.84 -1.33
C PHE A 169 -15.90 -8.82 -0.28
N ASN A 170 -15.48 -8.66 0.99
CA ASN A 170 -15.82 -9.53 2.11
C ASN A 170 -15.52 -11.01 1.84
N THR A 171 -14.48 -11.29 1.06
CA THR A 171 -14.06 -12.64 0.68
C THR A 171 -12.56 -12.83 0.86
N GLY A 172 -12.07 -14.02 0.57
CA GLY A 172 -10.68 -14.40 0.72
C GLY A 172 -10.07 -14.98 -0.55
N LEU A 173 -8.86 -15.48 -0.43
CA LEU A 173 -8.18 -16.24 -1.48
C LEU A 173 -8.30 -17.73 -1.23
N VAL A 174 -8.32 -18.52 -2.29
CA VAL A 174 -8.21 -19.99 -2.19
C VAL A 174 -7.05 -20.45 -3.06
N ALA A 175 -6.08 -21.15 -2.47
CA ALA A 175 -4.95 -21.68 -3.22
C ALA A 175 -5.33 -22.93 -4.03
N ASP A 176 -4.87 -23.01 -5.28
CA ASP A 176 -4.92 -24.25 -6.07
C ASP A 176 -3.83 -25.21 -5.58
N HIS A 177 -4.28 -26.24 -4.87
CA HIS A 177 -3.45 -27.25 -4.24
C HIS A 177 -2.99 -28.36 -5.20
N LEU A 178 -3.39 -28.31 -6.48
CA LEU A 178 -3.06 -29.32 -7.49
C LEU A 178 -2.08 -28.78 -8.55
N SER A 179 -1.91 -27.47 -8.60
CA SER A 179 -1.05 -26.75 -9.53
C SER A 179 0.43 -26.76 -9.09
N ASP A 180 1.33 -26.98 -10.04
CA ASP A 180 2.78 -26.79 -9.84
C ASP A 180 3.25 -25.35 -9.95
N LYS A 181 2.31 -24.44 -10.21
CA LYS A 181 2.53 -23.00 -10.35
C LYS A 181 1.64 -22.23 -9.39
N PRO A 182 2.04 -21.03 -8.92
CA PRO A 182 1.19 -20.20 -8.09
C PRO A 182 -0.15 -19.95 -8.80
N LYS A 183 -1.21 -20.58 -8.30
CA LYS A 183 -2.55 -20.42 -8.85
C LYS A 183 -3.56 -20.33 -7.73
N PHE A 184 -4.50 -19.42 -7.86
CA PHE A 184 -5.49 -19.18 -6.81
C PHE A 184 -6.79 -18.62 -7.39
N TRP A 185 -7.86 -18.73 -6.59
CA TRP A 185 -9.11 -18.01 -6.80
C TRP A 185 -9.07 -16.72 -5.99
N PHE A 186 -9.41 -15.61 -6.65
CA PHE A 186 -9.68 -14.33 -6.00
C PHE A 186 -11.18 -14.33 -5.65
N GLY A 187 -11.47 -14.77 -4.42
CA GLY A 187 -12.79 -15.18 -3.95
C GLY A 187 -12.90 -16.69 -3.71
N ILE A 188 -14.02 -17.11 -3.11
CA ILE A 188 -14.30 -18.53 -2.80
C ILE A 188 -14.98 -19.19 -4.01
N PRO A 189 -14.35 -20.19 -4.66
CA PRO A 189 -14.86 -20.79 -5.88
C PRO A 189 -16.30 -21.30 -5.73
N GLU A 190 -17.12 -21.12 -6.76
CA GLU A 190 -18.44 -21.73 -6.84
C GLU A 190 -18.25 -23.21 -7.20
N GLY A 191 -18.06 -24.05 -6.17
CA GLY A 191 -17.91 -25.49 -6.33
C GLY A 191 -19.20 -26.18 -6.75
N GLY A 192 -19.13 -27.49 -6.98
CA GLY A 192 -20.29 -28.30 -7.36
C GLY A 192 -21.19 -28.60 -6.15
N SER A 193 -22.47 -28.87 -6.42
CA SER A 193 -23.33 -29.53 -5.42
C SER A 193 -22.93 -31.00 -5.28
N LYS A 194 -22.58 -31.42 -4.07
CA LYS A 194 -22.10 -32.77 -3.73
C LYS A 194 -23.17 -33.62 -3.01
N GLY A 195 -24.41 -33.13 -3.05
CA GLY A 195 -25.59 -33.81 -2.51
C GLY A 195 -25.65 -33.81 -0.98
N ASN A 196 -26.41 -34.76 -0.44
CA ASN A 196 -26.61 -34.91 1.00
C ASN A 196 -25.42 -35.61 1.66
N LEU A 197 -25.09 -35.13 2.86
CA LEU A 197 -24.21 -35.74 3.84
C LEU A 197 -25.09 -36.39 4.92
N GLU A 198 -24.85 -37.67 5.22
CA GLU A 198 -25.61 -38.50 6.18
C GLU A 198 -24.70 -39.08 7.27
N GLU A 199 -23.57 -38.44 7.51
CA GLU A 199 -22.53 -38.88 8.42
C GLU A 199 -22.96 -38.72 9.89
N PHE A 200 -22.73 -39.76 10.68
CA PHE A 200 -23.07 -39.77 12.11
C PHE A 200 -21.96 -39.19 13.01
N ASN A 201 -20.74 -39.06 12.48
CA ASN A 201 -19.59 -38.50 13.20
C ASN A 201 -19.40 -37.05 12.80
N TYR A 202 -19.94 -36.13 13.60
CA TYR A 202 -19.79 -34.70 13.37
C TYR A 202 -19.76 -33.90 14.68
N SER A 203 -19.22 -32.68 14.60
CA SER A 203 -19.33 -31.68 15.66
C SER A 203 -20.04 -30.43 15.14
N VAL A 204 -20.75 -29.72 16.01
CA VAL A 204 -21.41 -28.45 15.70
C VAL A 204 -20.94 -27.41 16.70
N SER A 205 -20.56 -26.25 16.19
CA SER A 205 -20.17 -25.10 17.01
C SER A 205 -20.81 -23.84 16.48
N ARG A 206 -20.87 -22.80 17.32
CA ARG A 206 -21.34 -21.47 16.93
C ARG A 206 -20.36 -20.41 17.41
N ARG A 207 -19.94 -19.53 16.51
CA ARG A 207 -19.01 -18.44 16.84
C ARG A 207 -19.78 -17.16 17.17
N VAL A 208 -20.23 -17.08 18.42
CA VAL A 208 -21.10 -16.00 18.90
C VAL A 208 -20.36 -14.65 18.95
N GLU A 209 -19.07 -14.66 19.25
CA GLU A 209 -18.24 -13.45 19.28
C GLU A 209 -18.10 -12.82 17.88
N ASP A 210 -17.67 -13.62 16.89
CA ASP A 210 -17.54 -13.19 15.48
C ASP A 210 -18.85 -12.55 14.97
N TYR A 211 -19.98 -13.20 15.23
CA TYR A 211 -21.30 -12.67 14.88
C TYR A 211 -21.52 -11.28 15.48
N ARG A 212 -21.36 -11.14 16.81
CA ARG A 212 -21.61 -9.86 17.51
C ARG A 212 -20.71 -8.76 17.02
N GLN A 213 -19.42 -9.06 16.78
CA GLN A 213 -18.48 -8.06 16.28
C GLN A 213 -18.86 -7.59 14.87
N LEU A 214 -19.24 -8.51 13.98
CA LEU A 214 -19.58 -8.16 12.59
C LEU A 214 -20.92 -7.44 12.49
N SER A 215 -21.95 -7.90 13.21
CA SER A 215 -23.31 -7.36 13.10
C SER A 215 -23.42 -5.94 13.65
N GLU A 216 -22.68 -5.63 14.70
CA GLU A 216 -22.72 -4.31 15.36
C GLU A 216 -21.82 -3.27 14.66
N ASN A 217 -20.83 -3.70 13.86
CA ASN A 217 -19.79 -2.78 13.38
C ASN A 217 -19.56 -2.74 11.88
N ARG A 218 -19.79 -3.84 11.14
CA ARG A 218 -19.15 -4.02 9.81
C ARG A 218 -20.03 -4.63 8.72
N VAL A 219 -21.02 -5.47 9.06
CA VAL A 219 -21.78 -6.24 8.08
C VAL A 219 -23.26 -6.26 8.43
N GLU A 220 -24.08 -5.71 7.54
CA GLU A 220 -25.53 -5.74 7.67
C GLU A 220 -26.13 -7.07 7.16
N GLY A 221 -27.28 -7.45 7.73
CA GLY A 221 -28.09 -8.57 7.22
C GLY A 221 -27.55 -9.97 7.52
N ILE A 222 -26.66 -10.12 8.50
CA ILE A 222 -26.20 -11.42 9.02
C ILE A 222 -26.99 -11.84 10.27
N ASP A 223 -27.18 -13.14 10.47
CA ASP A 223 -27.83 -13.74 11.64
C ASP A 223 -26.84 -14.62 12.40
N THR A 224 -27.06 -14.80 13.71
CA THR A 224 -26.43 -15.82 14.55
C THR A 224 -26.36 -17.20 13.90
N ALA A 225 -27.38 -17.58 13.12
CA ALA A 225 -27.45 -18.86 12.42
C ALA A 225 -26.37 -18.98 11.34
N ASP A 226 -25.98 -17.88 10.70
CA ASP A 226 -24.94 -17.83 9.66
C ASP A 226 -23.55 -18.20 10.20
N PHE A 227 -23.36 -18.13 11.53
CA PHE A 227 -22.11 -18.45 12.23
C PHE A 227 -22.17 -19.83 12.92
N THR A 228 -23.00 -20.73 12.40
CA THR A 228 -23.04 -22.14 12.80
C THR A 228 -22.08 -22.94 11.92
N TYR A 229 -21.10 -23.58 12.55
CA TYR A 229 -20.03 -24.32 11.86
C TYR A 229 -20.13 -25.81 12.18
N PHE A 230 -19.92 -26.62 11.15
CA PHE A 230 -19.96 -28.08 11.25
C PHE A 230 -18.61 -28.66 10.90
N GLU A 231 -18.22 -29.69 11.63
CA GLU A 231 -17.05 -30.52 11.33
C GLU A 231 -17.56 -31.92 11.01
N VAL A 232 -17.36 -32.39 9.77
CA VAL A 232 -17.91 -33.65 9.28
C VAL A 232 -16.81 -34.52 8.70
N GLU A 233 -16.70 -35.75 9.19
CA GLU A 233 -15.78 -36.76 8.64
C GLU A 233 -16.51 -37.64 7.62
N THR A 234 -16.07 -37.65 6.36
CA THR A 234 -16.68 -38.40 5.25
C THR A 234 -15.63 -38.99 4.31
N ASP A 235 -16.02 -40.04 3.58
CA ASP A 235 -15.20 -40.64 2.51
C ASP A 235 -15.33 -39.89 1.17
N LYS A 236 -16.27 -38.94 1.08
CA LYS A 236 -16.43 -38.09 -0.12
C LYS A 236 -15.25 -37.13 -0.26
N ILE A 237 -14.75 -36.99 -1.48
CA ILE A 237 -13.75 -35.98 -1.81
C ILE A 237 -14.48 -34.67 -2.16
N LEU A 238 -14.27 -33.65 -1.33
CA LEU A 238 -14.82 -32.31 -1.49
C LEU A 238 -13.68 -31.30 -1.58
N SER A 239 -13.92 -30.21 -2.30
CA SER A 239 -13.01 -29.06 -2.43
C SER A 239 -13.59 -27.84 -1.72
N ILE A 240 -12.72 -26.89 -1.36
CA ILE A 240 -13.17 -25.59 -0.86
C ILE A 240 -14.13 -24.97 -1.88
N GLY A 241 -15.26 -24.45 -1.40
CA GLY A 241 -16.32 -23.89 -2.23
C GLY A 241 -17.40 -24.87 -2.70
N ASP A 242 -17.18 -26.19 -2.59
CA ASP A 242 -18.23 -27.18 -2.84
C ASP A 242 -19.39 -27.01 -1.85
N THR A 243 -20.60 -27.30 -2.33
CA THR A 243 -21.83 -27.23 -1.54
C THR A 243 -22.33 -28.61 -1.17
N VAL A 244 -22.78 -28.76 0.07
CA VAL A 244 -23.39 -29.98 0.61
C VAL A 244 -24.66 -29.64 1.37
N SER A 245 -25.59 -30.57 1.42
CA SER A 245 -26.76 -30.50 2.31
C SER A 245 -26.49 -31.40 3.51
N PHE A 246 -26.51 -30.82 4.71
CA PHE A 246 -26.31 -31.54 5.97
C PHE A 246 -27.38 -31.10 6.96
N ASN A 247 -28.14 -32.03 7.53
CA ASN A 247 -29.29 -31.75 8.39
C ASN A 247 -30.30 -30.76 7.75
N ASN A 248 -30.56 -30.90 6.44
CA ASN A 248 -31.42 -30.02 5.64
C ASN A 248 -30.95 -28.56 5.54
N ILE A 249 -29.67 -28.29 5.86
CA ILE A 249 -29.04 -26.98 5.72
C ILE A 249 -28.02 -27.06 4.57
N THR A 250 -28.06 -26.09 3.67
CA THR A 250 -27.02 -25.93 2.64
C THR A 250 -25.78 -25.28 3.25
N LEU A 251 -24.66 -26.01 3.21
CA LEU A 251 -23.39 -25.58 3.75
C LEU A 251 -22.30 -25.64 2.68
N TYR A 252 -21.24 -24.87 2.90
CA TYR A 252 -20.11 -24.69 2.00
C TYR A 252 -18.82 -25.16 2.69
N VAL A 253 -17.99 -25.89 1.96
CA VAL A 253 -16.67 -26.29 2.46
C VAL A 253 -15.74 -25.08 2.47
N TYR A 254 -15.22 -24.72 3.64
CA TYR A 254 -14.29 -23.58 3.77
C TYR A 254 -12.92 -23.97 4.31
N ARG A 255 -12.83 -25.17 4.91
CA ARG A 255 -11.57 -25.80 5.29
C ARG A 255 -11.71 -27.32 5.14
N SER A 256 -10.60 -27.98 4.84
CA SER A 256 -10.50 -29.43 4.82
C SER A 256 -9.20 -29.90 5.47
N SER A 257 -9.25 -31.06 6.11
CA SER A 257 -8.11 -31.80 6.62
C SER A 257 -8.22 -33.25 6.17
N SER A 258 -7.30 -33.72 5.34
CA SER A 258 -7.23 -35.11 4.91
C SER A 258 -6.07 -35.79 5.63
N TYR A 259 -6.28 -36.95 6.24
CA TYR A 259 -5.27 -37.59 7.07
C TYR A 259 -5.40 -39.11 7.10
N ILE A 260 -4.30 -39.82 7.36
CA ILE A 260 -4.33 -41.28 7.51
C ILE A 260 -4.58 -41.64 8.97
N LYS A 261 -5.57 -42.50 9.23
CA LYS A 261 -5.83 -43.10 10.54
C LYS A 261 -6.15 -44.58 10.38
N SER A 262 -5.45 -45.44 11.12
CA SER A 262 -5.58 -46.91 11.05
C SER A 262 -5.53 -47.43 9.61
N SER A 263 -4.56 -46.94 8.83
CA SER A 263 -4.34 -47.32 7.42
C SER A 263 -5.49 -46.96 6.46
N VAL A 264 -6.36 -46.02 6.82
CA VAL A 264 -7.42 -45.49 5.95
C VAL A 264 -7.25 -43.99 5.79
N LEU A 265 -7.35 -43.48 4.55
CA LEU A 265 -7.40 -42.05 4.29
C LEU A 265 -8.77 -41.52 4.67
N ARG A 266 -8.82 -40.54 5.57
CA ARG A 266 -10.04 -39.88 6.04
C ARG A 266 -10.04 -38.43 5.65
N HIS A 267 -11.24 -37.88 5.44
CA HIS A 267 -11.42 -36.47 5.14
C HIS A 267 -12.34 -35.83 6.17
N LEU A 268 -11.83 -34.78 6.80
CA LEU A 268 -12.54 -33.93 7.73
C LEU A 268 -12.81 -32.58 7.07
N TYR A 269 -14.07 -32.21 6.93
CA TYR A 269 -14.47 -30.96 6.32
C TYR A 269 -15.11 -30.04 7.35
N TYR A 270 -14.77 -28.76 7.23
CA TYR A 270 -15.38 -27.69 7.98
C TYR A 270 -16.34 -26.96 7.06
N LEU A 271 -17.60 -26.93 7.47
CA LEU A 271 -18.72 -26.46 6.69
C LEU A 271 -19.39 -25.28 7.39
N ALA A 272 -19.83 -24.29 6.62
CA ALA A 272 -20.57 -23.14 7.13
C ALA A 272 -21.64 -22.67 6.14
N PRO A 273 -22.69 -21.97 6.60
CA PRO A 273 -23.56 -21.19 5.73
C PRO A 273 -22.76 -20.21 4.88
N LYS A 274 -23.30 -19.81 3.72
CA LYS A 274 -22.60 -18.92 2.78
C LYS A 274 -22.12 -17.62 3.43
N LYS A 275 -22.97 -17.00 4.27
CA LYS A 275 -22.65 -15.76 4.99
C LYS A 275 -21.61 -15.96 6.10
N GLY A 276 -21.48 -17.16 6.65
CA GLY A 276 -20.44 -17.52 7.61
C GLY A 276 -19.03 -17.58 7.01
N LEU A 277 -18.91 -17.44 5.69
CA LEU A 277 -17.63 -17.35 4.98
C LEU A 277 -17.14 -15.91 4.79
N THR A 278 -17.95 -14.91 5.16
CA THR A 278 -17.60 -13.49 5.09
C THR A 278 -16.28 -13.21 5.78
N GLN A 279 -15.40 -12.49 5.10
CA GLN A 279 -14.12 -12.02 5.64
C GLN A 279 -14.21 -10.54 6.05
N ASP A 280 -13.51 -10.20 7.13
CA ASP A 280 -13.30 -8.82 7.55
C ASP A 280 -12.48 -8.04 6.53
N LEU A 281 -12.79 -6.75 6.39
CA LEU A 281 -11.94 -5.81 5.65
C LEU A 281 -10.56 -5.74 6.33
N LEU A 282 -9.52 -6.05 5.58
CA LEU A 282 -8.13 -5.91 6.01
C LEU A 282 -7.60 -4.55 5.56
N LEU A 283 -6.78 -3.92 6.39
CA LEU A 283 -6.10 -2.65 6.10
C LEU A 283 -4.59 -2.84 6.21
N ASN A 284 -3.82 -1.92 5.63
CA ASN A 284 -2.35 -1.99 5.70
C ASN A 284 -1.83 -1.22 6.92
N ASP A 285 -1.73 -1.90 8.06
CA ASP A 285 -1.19 -1.32 9.29
C ASP A 285 0.31 -0.97 9.18
N ASN A 286 1.05 -1.63 8.29
CA ASN A 286 2.47 -1.33 8.06
C ASN A 286 2.68 0.03 7.39
N ALA A 287 1.70 0.52 6.63
CA ALA A 287 1.72 1.84 6.01
C ALA A 287 1.37 2.96 7.01
N CYS A 288 0.65 2.65 8.08
CA CYS A 288 0.18 3.63 9.06
C CYS A 288 1.34 4.37 9.72
N ASN A 289 1.24 5.70 9.80
CA ASN A 289 2.27 6.61 10.28
C ASN A 289 3.61 6.51 9.51
N LYS A 290 3.58 6.02 8.26
CA LYS A 290 4.74 6.00 7.37
C LYS A 290 4.62 7.05 6.28
N ALA A 291 5.77 7.39 5.72
CA ALA A 291 5.88 8.27 4.58
C ALA A 291 6.59 7.56 3.43
N VAL A 292 6.12 7.77 2.21
CA VAL A 292 6.76 7.35 0.97
C VAL A 292 7.21 8.59 0.22
N GLU A 293 8.48 8.65 -0.14
CA GLU A 293 8.99 9.76 -0.92
C GLU A 293 8.55 9.66 -2.38
N GLY A 294 8.41 10.82 -3.01
CA GLY A 294 8.16 10.91 -4.43
C GLY A 294 8.49 12.28 -4.99
N LYS A 295 8.31 12.39 -6.29
CA LYS A 295 8.56 13.61 -7.05
C LYS A 295 7.25 14.20 -7.57
N VAL A 296 7.06 15.51 -7.38
CA VAL A 296 5.89 16.22 -7.93
C VAL A 296 5.94 16.23 -9.45
N ILE A 297 4.86 15.72 -10.08
CA ILE A 297 4.70 15.66 -11.54
C ILE A 297 3.56 16.55 -12.06
N GLU A 298 2.68 16.99 -11.16
CA GLU A 298 1.65 17.98 -11.46
C GLU A 298 1.21 18.69 -10.19
N VAL A 299 0.83 19.97 -10.32
CA VAL A 299 0.27 20.79 -9.24
C VAL A 299 -1.00 21.41 -9.78
N LYS A 300 -2.10 21.32 -9.02
CA LYS A 300 -3.36 22.00 -9.32
C LYS A 300 -3.99 22.42 -8.00
N GLU A 301 -4.20 23.73 -7.83
CA GLU A 301 -4.74 24.29 -6.58
C GLU A 301 -3.93 23.78 -5.37
N ASP A 302 -4.59 23.26 -4.34
CA ASP A 302 -4.03 22.66 -3.13
C ASP A 302 -3.70 21.16 -3.26
N ASN A 303 -3.72 20.62 -4.47
CA ASN A 303 -3.47 19.22 -4.77
C ASN A 303 -2.24 19.02 -5.66
N VAL A 304 -1.60 17.87 -5.51
CA VAL A 304 -0.47 17.46 -6.34
C VAL A 304 -0.58 16.02 -6.80
N ARG A 305 0.01 15.72 -7.96
CA ARG A 305 0.29 14.36 -8.41
C ARG A 305 1.75 14.05 -8.19
N VAL A 306 2.03 12.85 -7.72
CA VAL A 306 3.38 12.44 -7.31
C VAL A 306 3.77 11.12 -7.97
N HIS A 307 4.95 11.09 -8.59
CA HIS A 307 5.62 9.84 -8.93
C HIS A 307 6.37 9.37 -7.68
N LEU A 308 5.82 8.34 -7.01
CA LEU A 308 6.44 7.75 -5.82
C LEU A 308 7.71 6.98 -6.18
N ASP A 309 8.75 7.10 -5.35
CA ASP A 309 10.07 6.51 -5.60
C ASP A 309 10.06 4.97 -5.52
N ILE A 310 9.00 4.39 -4.95
CA ILE A 310 8.77 2.94 -4.92
C ILE A 310 8.29 2.38 -6.27
N ASP A 311 7.86 3.24 -7.19
CA ASP A 311 7.37 2.85 -8.51
C ASP A 311 8.39 3.18 -9.60
N LYS A 312 8.60 2.24 -10.52
CA LYS A 312 9.50 2.45 -11.66
C LYS A 312 8.99 3.57 -12.58
N GLU A 313 7.68 3.60 -12.83
CA GLU A 313 7.02 4.50 -13.76
C GLU A 313 5.66 4.93 -13.21
N GLN A 314 5.29 6.20 -13.44
CA GLN A 314 3.98 6.74 -13.08
C GLN A 314 3.48 7.65 -14.21
N PRO A 315 2.53 7.19 -15.05
CA PRO A 315 1.89 8.05 -16.04
C PRO A 315 1.13 9.19 -15.36
N LYS A 316 1.36 10.41 -15.84
CA LYS A 316 0.84 11.65 -15.23
C LYS A 316 -0.69 11.70 -15.22
N ASP A 317 -1.34 11.30 -16.31
CA ASP A 317 -2.79 11.27 -16.48
C ASP A 317 -3.48 10.26 -15.54
N LYS A 318 -2.77 9.19 -15.19
CA LYS A 318 -3.23 8.13 -14.27
C LYS A 318 -2.85 8.33 -12.81
N ALA A 319 -2.03 9.33 -12.50
CA ALA A 319 -1.61 9.60 -11.13
C ALA A 319 -2.77 10.14 -10.28
N PHE A 320 -2.76 9.76 -9.00
CA PHE A 320 -3.76 10.14 -8.04
C PHE A 320 -3.49 11.56 -7.54
N TRP A 321 -4.55 12.33 -7.32
CA TRP A 321 -4.44 13.66 -6.72
C TRP A 321 -4.41 13.52 -5.21
N PHE A 322 -3.31 13.95 -4.61
CA PHE A 322 -3.16 13.99 -3.17
C PHE A 322 -3.29 15.43 -2.67
N PRO A 323 -4.01 15.66 -1.56
CA PRO A 323 -4.03 16.97 -0.92
C PRO A 323 -2.63 17.30 -0.37
N TYR A 324 -2.26 18.57 -0.38
CA TYR A 324 -1.04 19.06 0.25
C TYR A 324 -1.34 19.66 1.63
N SER A 325 -0.62 19.21 2.65
CA SER A 325 -0.75 19.74 4.00
C SER A 325 -0.08 21.10 4.11
N THR A 326 -0.85 22.13 4.48
CA THR A 326 -0.33 23.46 4.78
C THR A 326 -0.38 23.77 6.28
N THR A 327 0.55 24.60 6.76
CA THR A 327 0.72 24.95 8.18
C THR A 327 -0.40 25.85 8.72
N HIS A 328 -1.09 26.59 7.85
CA HIS A 328 -2.19 27.45 8.24
C HIS A 328 -3.15 27.63 7.06
N THR A 329 -4.42 27.38 7.28
CA THR A 329 -5.50 27.70 6.34
C THR A 329 -6.76 28.04 7.13
N SER A 330 -7.52 29.01 6.64
CA SER A 330 -8.86 29.34 7.13
C SER A 330 -9.76 29.55 5.93
N GLU A 331 -10.98 29.05 6.02
CA GLU A 331 -11.93 29.07 4.91
C GLU A 331 -12.12 30.49 4.36
N GLY A 332 -12.09 30.62 3.03
CA GLY A 332 -12.52 31.81 2.31
C GLY A 332 -11.43 32.74 1.79
N ASN A 333 -10.35 33.02 2.54
CA ASN A 333 -9.37 34.05 2.10
C ASN A 333 -8.03 34.14 2.84
N THR A 334 -7.76 33.32 3.86
CA THR A 334 -6.56 33.47 4.70
C THR A 334 -5.82 32.16 4.85
N GLY A 335 -4.48 32.19 4.78
CA GLY A 335 -3.69 30.97 4.88
C GLY A 335 -2.28 31.10 4.31
N TRP A 336 -1.50 30.05 4.51
CA TRP A 336 -0.20 29.85 3.90
C TRP A 336 -0.38 29.03 2.61
N TYR A 337 -0.25 29.69 1.47
CA TYR A 337 -0.32 29.04 0.16
C TYR A 337 1.06 29.02 -0.50
N CYS A 338 1.80 27.93 -0.29
CA CYS A 338 3.14 27.73 -0.82
C CYS A 338 3.26 26.29 -1.33
N MET A 339 2.61 26.01 -2.46
CA MET A 339 2.64 24.69 -3.08
C MET A 339 4.06 24.32 -3.51
N PRO A 340 4.43 23.03 -3.42
CA PRO A 340 5.69 22.56 -4.00
C PRO A 340 5.70 22.76 -5.51
N GLU A 341 6.90 22.87 -6.08
CA GLU A 341 7.10 23.06 -7.51
C GLU A 341 7.22 21.73 -8.26
N LEU A 342 7.11 21.78 -9.60
CA LEU A 342 7.41 20.61 -10.42
C LEU A 342 8.83 20.12 -10.15
N ASP A 343 8.98 18.79 -10.09
CA ASP A 343 10.21 18.08 -9.73
C ASP A 343 10.65 18.19 -8.25
N ASP A 344 9.91 18.89 -7.39
CA ASP A 344 10.22 18.87 -5.95
C ASP A 344 10.04 17.46 -5.38
N LYS A 345 10.91 17.14 -4.40
CA LYS A 345 10.82 15.91 -3.62
C LYS A 345 9.95 16.14 -2.39
N VAL A 346 8.88 15.37 -2.30
CA VAL A 346 7.88 15.45 -1.23
C VAL A 346 7.67 14.08 -0.59
N LYS A 347 6.92 14.03 0.51
CA LYS A 347 6.53 12.77 1.16
C LYS A 347 5.02 12.61 1.11
N LEU A 348 4.54 11.47 0.64
CA LEU A 348 3.18 11.01 0.87
C LEU A 348 3.11 10.32 2.23
N TYR A 349 2.44 10.94 3.20
CA TYR A 349 2.27 10.45 4.55
C TYR A 349 0.89 9.82 4.76
N PHE A 350 0.85 8.68 5.45
CA PHE A 350 -0.38 7.97 5.78
C PHE A 350 -0.69 8.15 7.28
N PRO A 351 -1.63 9.03 7.65
CA PRO A 351 -1.95 9.28 9.06
C PRO A 351 -2.65 8.09 9.73
N THR A 352 -3.32 7.25 8.95
CA THR A 352 -4.02 6.06 9.41
C THR A 352 -3.65 4.86 8.53
N ASN A 353 -4.27 3.70 8.79
CA ASN A 353 -4.16 2.51 7.94
C ASN A 353 -5.10 2.56 6.72
N LYS A 354 -5.82 3.66 6.50
CA LYS A 354 -6.59 3.93 5.28
C LYS A 354 -5.74 4.71 4.30
N GLU A 355 -5.27 4.01 3.28
CA GLU A 355 -4.37 4.52 2.25
C GLU A 355 -4.96 5.71 1.44
N GLU A 356 -6.29 5.82 1.33
CA GLU A 356 -6.96 6.97 0.71
C GLU A 356 -6.83 8.29 1.50
N GLU A 357 -6.48 8.23 2.79
CA GLU A 357 -6.25 9.42 3.63
C GLU A 357 -4.81 9.96 3.49
N GLY A 358 -4.04 9.41 2.54
CA GLY A 358 -2.69 9.85 2.23
C GLY A 358 -2.65 11.34 1.87
N VAL A 359 -1.74 12.07 2.52
CA VAL A 359 -1.55 13.52 2.36
C VAL A 359 -0.09 13.83 2.07
N ILE A 360 0.16 14.79 1.18
CA ILE A 360 1.52 15.24 0.93
C ILE A 360 1.96 16.15 2.06
N VAL A 361 3.10 15.82 2.66
CA VAL A 361 3.78 16.57 3.70
C VAL A 361 5.22 16.79 3.30
N ASP A 362 5.81 17.86 3.82
CA ASP A 362 7.20 18.26 3.63
C ASP A 362 7.66 18.43 2.17
N SER A 363 8.63 19.32 1.98
CA SER A 363 9.48 19.33 0.78
C SER A 363 10.93 19.10 1.21
N VAL A 364 11.54 18.03 0.72
CA VAL A 364 12.89 17.61 1.12
C VAL A 364 13.91 18.08 0.09
N ARG A 365 14.78 19.01 0.51
CA ARG A 365 15.89 19.44 -0.35
C ARG A 365 16.91 18.32 -0.54
N ARG A 366 17.18 17.96 -1.80
CA ARG A 366 18.15 16.91 -2.17
C ARG A 366 19.48 17.42 -2.70
N ARG A 367 19.63 18.74 -2.90
CA ARG A 367 20.84 19.37 -3.49
C ARG A 367 21.23 18.79 -4.86
N ILE A 368 20.25 18.27 -5.62
CA ILE A 368 20.48 17.63 -6.92
C ILE A 368 20.80 18.70 -8.00
N LYS A 369 20.20 19.89 -7.86
CA LYS A 369 20.51 21.08 -8.65
C LYS A 369 21.27 22.05 -7.75
N GLY A 370 22.34 22.66 -8.28
CA GLY A 370 23.03 23.75 -7.60
C GLY A 370 22.15 25.00 -7.46
N GLY A 371 22.61 26.00 -6.71
CA GLY A 371 21.89 27.27 -6.52
C GLY A 371 21.10 27.39 -5.22
N ASP A 372 21.09 26.35 -4.38
CA ASP A 372 20.63 26.46 -3.00
C ASP A 372 21.49 27.46 -2.21
N LYS A 373 20.88 28.48 -1.60
CA LYS A 373 21.56 29.47 -0.74
C LYS A 373 21.65 29.03 0.73
N ILE A 374 22.04 27.78 0.98
CA ILE A 374 21.98 27.15 2.33
C ILE A 374 23.36 26.94 2.97
N GLN A 375 24.41 27.54 2.41
CA GLN A 375 25.79 27.38 2.91
C GLN A 375 25.99 28.00 4.30
N LYS A 376 25.13 28.95 4.68
CA LYS A 376 25.17 29.65 5.96
C LYS A 376 23.88 29.43 6.73
N PRO A 377 23.83 28.47 7.66
CA PRO A 377 22.61 28.13 8.39
C PRO A 377 22.02 29.28 9.19
N ASP A 378 22.83 30.23 9.67
CA ASP A 378 22.38 31.37 10.46
C ASP A 378 21.71 32.47 9.62
N GLU A 379 21.95 32.49 8.30
CA GLU A 379 21.21 33.35 7.37
C GLU A 379 19.90 32.67 6.98
N LYS A 380 18.78 33.17 7.51
CA LYS A 380 17.44 32.64 7.20
C LYS A 380 16.87 33.39 6.00
N TYR A 381 16.16 32.68 5.13
CA TYR A 381 15.49 33.33 4.01
C TYR A 381 14.25 32.56 3.56
N PHE A 382 13.29 33.30 3.01
CA PHE A 382 12.20 32.76 2.20
C PHE A 382 12.38 33.29 0.78
N ARG A 383 12.52 32.40 -0.20
CA ARG A 383 12.73 32.77 -1.61
C ARG A 383 11.88 31.92 -2.54
N THR A 384 11.29 32.55 -3.55
CA THR A 384 10.54 31.89 -4.63
C THR A 384 11.40 31.66 -5.88
N LYS A 385 10.98 30.77 -6.79
CA LYS A 385 11.65 30.62 -8.11
C LYS A 385 11.72 31.91 -8.93
N PHE A 386 10.87 32.89 -8.63
CA PHE A 386 10.84 34.20 -9.27
C PHE A 386 11.82 35.20 -8.65
N LYS A 387 12.75 34.73 -7.79
CA LYS A 387 13.80 35.54 -7.16
C LYS A 387 13.30 36.63 -6.20
N LYS A 388 12.03 36.56 -5.78
CA LYS A 388 11.50 37.34 -4.66
C LYS A 388 12.00 36.72 -3.36
N GLU A 389 12.56 37.53 -2.46
CA GLU A 389 13.28 37.07 -1.28
C GLU A 389 13.02 37.95 -0.06
N ASN A 390 12.75 37.31 1.07
CA ASN A 390 12.84 37.92 2.41
C ASN A 390 14.05 37.28 3.09
N LYS A 391 15.03 38.10 3.51
CA LYS A 391 16.30 37.64 4.07
C LYS A 391 16.50 38.21 5.48
N PHE A 392 16.95 37.35 6.38
CA PHE A 392 17.21 37.64 7.79
C PHE A 392 18.64 37.19 8.10
N THR A 393 19.52 38.15 8.38
CA THR A 393 20.90 37.89 8.82
C THR A 393 21.10 38.43 10.24
N GLU A 394 22.30 38.29 10.79
CA GLU A 394 22.64 38.80 12.12
C GLU A 394 22.34 40.29 12.30
N LYS A 395 22.58 41.12 11.27
CA LYS A 395 22.47 42.58 11.35
C LYS A 395 21.51 43.22 10.33
N GLU A 396 20.91 42.42 9.45
CA GLU A 396 20.16 42.91 8.30
C GLU A 396 18.83 42.15 8.11
N LEU A 397 17.75 42.91 7.98
CA LEU A 397 16.46 42.48 7.44
C LEU A 397 16.26 43.09 6.04
N ALA A 398 16.10 42.23 5.02
CA ALA A 398 16.03 42.65 3.63
C ALA A 398 14.83 42.05 2.88
N PHE A 399 14.16 42.88 2.07
CA PHE A 399 13.05 42.50 1.19
C PHE A 399 13.40 42.84 -0.26
N SER A 400 13.53 41.82 -1.11
CA SER A 400 13.91 41.98 -2.51
C SER A 400 12.84 41.45 -3.45
N ALA A 401 12.46 42.26 -4.45
CA ALA A 401 11.62 41.83 -5.56
C ALA A 401 12.44 41.33 -6.75
N LYS A 402 13.72 41.71 -6.85
CA LYS A 402 14.62 41.42 -7.97
C LYS A 402 16.09 41.51 -7.53
N ASP A 403 16.51 40.59 -6.68
CA ASP A 403 17.86 40.56 -6.10
C ASP A 403 18.31 41.97 -5.63
N ASP A 404 19.44 42.47 -6.11
CA ASP A 404 20.07 43.74 -5.75
C ASP A 404 19.53 44.95 -6.54
N LYS A 405 18.42 44.82 -7.26
CA LYS A 405 17.89 45.88 -8.13
C LYS A 405 16.67 46.59 -7.57
N VAL A 406 15.86 45.88 -6.78
CA VAL A 406 14.68 46.41 -6.12
C VAL A 406 14.65 45.82 -4.72
N LEU A 407 15.13 46.61 -3.75
CA LEU A 407 15.45 46.16 -2.40
C LEU A 407 15.07 47.24 -1.37
N ILE A 408 14.47 46.80 -0.26
CA ILE A 408 14.43 47.56 0.99
C ILE A 408 15.28 46.79 1.99
N SER A 409 16.32 47.43 2.51
CA SER A 409 17.21 46.86 3.53
C SER A 409 17.15 47.70 4.81
N MET A 410 17.08 47.02 5.95
CA MET A 410 17.16 47.61 7.28
C MET A 410 18.33 46.98 8.01
N HIS A 411 19.35 47.76 8.30
CA HIS A 411 20.59 47.31 8.91
C HIS A 411 20.84 48.04 10.24
N GLU A 412 21.24 47.32 11.28
CA GLU A 412 21.42 47.88 12.64
C GLU A 412 22.36 49.09 12.67
N ASP A 413 23.54 48.94 12.06
CA ASP A 413 24.58 50.00 12.05
C ASP A 413 24.39 51.08 10.98
N LYS A 414 23.65 50.80 9.88
CA LYS A 414 23.60 51.67 8.69
C LYS A 414 22.24 52.33 8.46
N GLY A 415 21.21 51.93 9.22
CA GLY A 415 19.85 52.41 9.05
C GLY A 415 19.12 51.73 7.88
N ILE A 416 18.23 52.47 7.23
CA ILE A 416 17.32 51.96 6.19
C ILE A 416 17.78 52.44 4.82
N GLU A 417 17.89 51.52 3.86
CA GLU A 417 18.20 51.79 2.47
C GLU A 417 17.07 51.29 1.55
N ILE A 418 16.65 52.15 0.62
CA ILE A 418 15.68 51.80 -0.44
C ILE A 418 16.38 51.96 -1.78
N LEU A 419 16.56 50.85 -2.48
CA LEU A 419 17.21 50.78 -3.79
C LEU A 419 16.17 50.39 -4.87
N CYS A 420 16.13 51.15 -5.95
CA CYS A 420 15.27 50.88 -7.10
C CYS A 420 15.99 51.21 -8.41
N ASP A 421 16.11 50.23 -9.31
CA ASP A 421 16.68 50.37 -10.66
C ASP A 421 15.72 51.03 -11.67
N SER A 422 14.56 51.49 -11.20
CA SER A 422 13.51 52.11 -12.02
C SER A 422 12.88 53.30 -11.27
N GLU A 423 11.57 53.47 -11.34
CA GLU A 423 10.87 54.60 -10.73
C GLU A 423 10.51 54.30 -9.27
N LEU A 424 10.87 55.20 -8.35
CA LEU A 424 10.40 55.18 -6.95
C LEU A 424 9.29 56.22 -6.78
N LYS A 425 8.09 55.78 -6.39
CA LYS A 425 6.94 56.64 -6.10
C LYS A 425 6.55 56.55 -4.62
N ILE A 426 6.51 57.69 -3.94
CA ILE A 426 5.97 57.84 -2.58
C ILE A 426 4.73 58.72 -2.68
N LYS A 427 3.58 58.21 -2.22
CA LYS A 427 2.28 58.90 -2.30
C LYS A 427 1.58 58.86 -0.94
N SER A 428 0.94 59.96 -0.57
CA SER A 428 0.05 60.07 0.61
C SER A 428 -1.26 60.72 0.17
N GLU A 429 -2.39 60.25 0.71
CA GLU A 429 -3.71 60.89 0.50
C GLU A 429 -3.89 62.13 1.37
N ASN A 430 -3.19 62.16 2.51
CA ASN A 430 -3.17 63.27 3.45
C ASN A 430 -1.75 63.83 3.48
N ASP A 431 -1.19 64.05 4.68
CA ASP A 431 0.13 64.65 4.83
C ASP A 431 1.25 63.63 4.58
N LEU A 432 2.37 64.13 4.02
CA LEU A 432 3.67 63.45 4.00
C LEU A 432 4.64 64.31 4.82
N ILE A 433 5.12 63.77 5.95
CA ILE A 433 5.99 64.49 6.88
C ILE A 433 7.38 63.85 6.85
N ILE A 434 8.41 64.64 6.54
CA ILE A 434 9.82 64.23 6.56
C ILE A 434 10.56 65.12 7.54
N ASN A 435 10.95 64.56 8.70
CA ASN A 435 11.70 65.25 9.74
C ASN A 435 13.11 64.65 9.84
N ALA A 436 14.13 65.50 9.71
CA ALA A 436 15.53 65.12 9.89
C ALA A 436 16.37 66.35 10.26
N ASP A 437 17.47 66.16 10.98
CA ASP A 437 18.46 67.23 11.22
C ASP A 437 19.05 67.77 9.91
N LYS A 438 19.15 66.90 8.90
CA LYS A 438 19.65 67.22 7.57
C LYS A 438 18.92 66.40 6.51
N ILE A 439 18.42 67.06 5.48
CA ILE A 439 17.86 66.42 4.27
C ILE A 439 18.79 66.73 3.09
N ASN A 440 19.31 65.68 2.45
CA ASN A 440 20.10 65.79 1.22
C ASN A 440 19.26 65.30 0.04
N MET A 441 19.18 66.11 -1.01
CA MET A 441 18.51 65.77 -2.26
C MET A 441 19.47 66.04 -3.42
N GLU A 442 19.80 64.99 -4.15
CA GLU A 442 20.74 65.03 -5.28
C GLU A 442 20.08 64.43 -6.51
N ALA A 443 20.13 65.15 -7.63
CA ALA A 443 19.59 64.70 -8.91
C ALA A 443 20.49 65.17 -10.06
N SER A 444 20.68 64.31 -11.06
CA SER A 444 21.54 64.61 -12.22
C SER A 444 20.85 65.42 -13.32
N LYS A 445 19.51 65.35 -13.40
CA LYS A 445 18.71 66.06 -14.41
C LYS A 445 17.99 67.28 -13.86
N GLY A 446 17.37 67.13 -12.69
CA GLY A 446 16.74 68.25 -12.00
C GLY A 446 15.85 67.82 -10.83
N ILE A 447 15.40 68.81 -10.07
CA ILE A 447 14.48 68.69 -8.93
C ILE A 447 13.29 69.62 -9.17
N ASP A 448 12.08 69.07 -9.10
CA ASP A 448 10.81 69.80 -9.25
C ASP A 448 9.98 69.70 -7.97
N ILE A 449 9.63 70.83 -7.36
CA ILE A 449 8.72 70.93 -6.21
C ILE A 449 7.51 71.74 -6.66
N VAL A 450 6.33 71.12 -6.70
CA VAL A 450 5.10 71.74 -7.24
C VAL A 450 4.00 71.70 -6.19
N CYS A 451 3.33 72.83 -6.00
CA CYS A 451 2.19 72.99 -5.10
C CYS A 451 1.13 73.89 -5.75
N ASN A 452 0.06 73.30 -6.31
CA ASN A 452 -0.99 74.01 -7.06
C ASN A 452 -0.42 74.97 -8.11
N SER A 453 -0.57 76.28 -7.91
CA SER A 453 -0.10 77.34 -8.82
C SER A 453 1.35 77.79 -8.56
N SER A 454 2.04 77.22 -7.57
CA SER A 454 3.41 77.55 -7.19
C SER A 454 4.38 76.40 -7.50
N SER A 455 5.62 76.72 -7.87
CA SER A 455 6.66 75.72 -8.16
C SER A 455 8.08 76.23 -7.93
N ILE A 456 8.99 75.33 -7.57
CA ILE A 456 10.45 75.52 -7.58
C ILE A 456 11.04 74.44 -8.51
N LYS A 457 11.79 74.86 -9.53
CA LYS A 457 12.47 73.96 -10.48
C LYS A 457 13.98 74.23 -10.50
N MET A 458 14.77 73.17 -10.41
CA MET A 458 16.24 73.22 -10.38
C MET A 458 16.82 72.24 -11.40
N ASP A 459 17.30 72.70 -12.55
CA ASP A 459 17.80 71.85 -13.67
C ASP A 459 19.08 72.37 -14.34
N GLY A 460 19.87 73.16 -13.60
CA GLY A 460 21.00 73.95 -14.10
C GLY A 460 20.74 75.46 -14.04
N LYS A 461 19.46 75.85 -13.96
CA LYS A 461 18.98 77.15 -13.47
C LYS A 461 17.97 76.91 -12.35
N THR A 462 17.74 77.92 -11.51
CA THR A 462 16.73 77.88 -10.44
C THR A 462 15.59 78.82 -10.78
N ASP A 463 14.44 78.24 -11.13
CA ASP A 463 13.21 78.98 -11.46
C ASP A 463 12.20 78.87 -10.31
N ILE A 464 11.70 80.01 -9.84
CA ILE A 464 10.70 80.09 -8.75
C ILE A 464 9.44 80.80 -9.30
N LYS A 465 8.29 80.14 -9.19
CA LYS A 465 6.99 80.66 -9.66
C LYS A 465 5.95 80.59 -8.55
N GLY A 466 5.16 81.64 -8.39
CA GLY A 466 4.02 81.70 -7.47
C GLY A 466 3.15 82.94 -7.71
N SER A 467 1.95 82.97 -7.12
CA SER A 467 1.05 84.14 -7.20
C SER A 467 1.61 85.39 -6.52
N LEU A 468 2.50 85.20 -5.54
CA LEU A 468 3.29 86.24 -4.88
C LEU A 468 4.65 85.64 -4.51
N VAL A 469 5.74 86.16 -5.09
CA VAL A 469 7.11 85.77 -4.72
C VAL A 469 7.72 86.94 -3.94
N LYS A 470 8.02 86.73 -2.65
CA LYS A 470 8.63 87.76 -1.79
C LYS A 470 10.09 87.39 -1.51
N ILE A 471 11.01 88.05 -2.19
CA ILE A 471 12.44 87.95 -1.92
C ILE A 471 12.78 89.00 -0.85
N ARG A 472 13.20 88.58 0.34
CA ARG A 472 13.79 89.48 1.33
C ARG A 472 15.30 89.39 1.15
N CYS A 473 15.89 90.46 0.62
CA CYS A 473 17.33 90.64 0.56
C CYS A 473 17.90 90.93 1.96
#